data_AF-A0A9Q1I8V0-F1
#
_entry.id   AF-A0A9Q1I8V0-F1
#
_cell.length_a   1.000
_cell.length_b   1.000
_cell.length_c   1.000
_cell.angle_alpha   90.00
_cell.angle_beta   90.00
_cell.angle_gamma   90.00
#
_symmetry.space_group_name_H-M   'P 1'
#
loop_
_entity.id
_entity.type
_entity.pdbx_description
1 polymer ?
#
loop_
_entity_poly.entity_id
_entity_poly.type
_entity_poly.pdbx_seq_one_letter_code
_entity_poly.pdbx_strand_id
1 'polypeptide(L)'
;MSTLECIGPEDQCIKLSVTVGQIKGTAKGCASKTFCSGSLNSQILDIFDMVDLSCCKGDMCNNALRIGQSILFLLLVPLASFILFN
;
A
#
# COMPACT_ATOMS: atom_id res chain seq x y z
N MET A 1 8.16 11.61 -4.90
CA MET A 1 6.88 11.03 -4.46
C MET A 1 6.39 11.86 -3.30
N SER A 2 5.18 12.41 -3.42
CA SER A 2 4.52 13.20 -2.36
C SER A 2 3.39 12.39 -1.74
N THR A 3 3.05 12.73 -0.49
CA THR A 3 1.80 12.31 0.13
C THR A 3 0.65 13.14 -0.45
N LEU A 4 -0.55 12.59 -0.43
CA LEU A 4 -1.75 13.29 -0.84
C LEU A 4 -2.86 12.99 0.17
N GLU A 5 -3.71 13.97 0.42
CA GLU A 5 -4.90 13.79 1.25
C GLU A 5 -6.04 13.27 0.39
N CYS A 6 -6.64 12.16 0.83
CA CYS A 6 -7.84 11.65 0.21
C CYS A 6 -9.03 12.56 0.54
N ILE A 7 -9.86 12.88 -0.45
CA ILE A 7 -10.99 13.82 -0.29
C ILE A 7 -12.30 13.14 -0.68
N GLY A 8 -13.35 13.41 0.09
CA GLY A 8 -14.71 12.98 -0.22
C GLY A 8 -14.85 11.45 -0.23
N PRO A 9 -15.42 10.84 -1.29
CA PRO A 9 -15.72 9.41 -1.34
C PRO A 9 -14.49 8.52 -1.58
N GLU A 10 -13.34 9.11 -1.92
CA GLU A 10 -12.10 8.38 -2.19
C GLU A 10 -11.37 8.01 -0.89
N ASP A 11 -12.05 7.32 0.03
CA ASP A 11 -11.56 7.06 1.39
C ASP A 11 -10.64 5.83 1.53
N GLN A 12 -10.22 5.23 0.41
CA GLN A 12 -9.31 4.08 0.36
C GLN A 12 -7.99 4.49 -0.28
N CYS A 13 -6.88 3.94 0.21
CA CYS A 13 -5.63 3.96 -0.53
C CYS A 13 -5.66 2.87 -1.61
N ILE A 14 -5.14 3.18 -2.80
CA ILE A 14 -4.97 2.22 -3.91
C ILE A 14 -3.49 2.07 -4.27
N LYS A 15 -3.10 0.86 -4.66
CA LYS A 15 -1.83 0.55 -5.34
C LYS A 15 -2.11 -0.32 -6.55
N LEU A 16 -1.64 0.15 -7.70
CA LEU A 16 -1.74 -0.52 -8.99
C LEU A 16 -0.33 -0.89 -9.46
N SER A 17 -0.09 -2.17 -9.74
CA SER A 17 1.14 -2.62 -10.38
C SER A 17 0.79 -3.11 -11.78
N VAL A 18 1.43 -2.53 -12.79
CA VAL A 18 1.16 -2.80 -14.20
C VAL A 18 2.41 -3.35 -14.86
N THR A 19 2.25 -4.39 -15.68
CA THR A 19 3.30 -4.87 -16.58
C THR A 19 2.83 -4.75 -18.02
N VAL A 20 3.64 -4.12 -18.88
CA VAL A 20 3.43 -4.04 -20.34
C VAL A 20 4.71 -4.51 -21.02
N GLY A 21 4.68 -5.71 -21.61
CA GLY A 21 5.88 -6.36 -22.11
C GLY A 21 6.94 -6.50 -20.99
N GLN A 22 8.09 -5.84 -21.15
CA GLN A 22 9.18 -5.84 -20.14
C GLN A 22 9.11 -4.67 -19.15
N ILE A 23 8.19 -3.73 -19.34
CA ILE A 23 8.10 -2.52 -18.51
C ILE A 23 7.18 -2.80 -17.32
N LYS A 24 7.69 -2.56 -16.11
CA LYS A 24 6.94 -2.65 -14.86
C LYS A 24 6.75 -1.26 -14.27
N GLY A 25 5.51 -0.92 -13.93
CA GLY A 25 5.15 0.33 -13.29
C GLY A 25 4.35 0.11 -12.01
N THR A 26 4.43 1.06 -11.08
CA THR A 26 3.55 1.09 -9.91
C THR A 26 2.96 2.48 -9.75
N ALA A 27 1.64 2.57 -9.67
CA ALA A 27 0.91 3.78 -9.34
C ALA A 27 0.25 3.64 -7.96
N LYS A 28 0.14 4.76 -7.25
CA LYS A 28 -0.51 4.84 -5.93
C LYS A 28 -1.41 6.07 -5.89
N GLY A 29 -2.49 6.01 -5.14
CA GLY A 29 -3.41 7.13 -4.98
C GLY A 29 -4.51 6.85 -3.97
N CYS A 30 -5.61 7.60 -4.10
CA CYS A 30 -6.87 7.35 -3.40
C CYS A 30 -7.91 6.76 -4.36
N ALA A 31 -8.86 6.02 -3.81
CA ALA A 31 -9.97 5.42 -4.54
C ALA A 31 -11.19 5.30 -3.63
N SER A 32 -12.38 5.22 -4.23
CA SER A 32 -13.59 4.93 -3.47
C SER A 32 -13.71 3.44 -3.17
N LYS A 33 -14.44 3.11 -2.09
CA LYS A 33 -14.73 1.71 -1.76
C LYS A 33 -15.37 0.96 -2.94
N THR A 34 -16.28 1.59 -3.68
CA THR A 34 -16.94 0.99 -4.84
C THR A 34 -15.96 0.67 -5.97
N PHE A 35 -15.00 1.57 -6.23
CA PHE A 35 -13.91 1.31 -7.18
C PHE A 35 -13.10 0.06 -6.79
N CYS A 36 -12.75 -0.05 -5.51
CA CYS A 36 -11.99 -1.19 -4.97
C CYS A 36 -12.77 -2.51 -4.92
N SER A 37 -14.10 -2.49 -5.09
CA SER A 37 -14.97 -3.66 -4.88
C SER A 37 -15.23 -4.51 -6.13
N GLY A 38 -14.66 -4.18 -7.30
CA GLY A 38 -14.44 -5.20 -8.33
C GLY A 38 -15.30 -5.18 -9.60
N SER A 39 -15.67 -4.04 -10.17
CA SER A 39 -16.13 -3.99 -11.58
C SER A 39 -15.11 -3.43 -12.57
N LEU A 40 -14.13 -2.65 -12.09
CA LEU A 40 -13.12 -2.01 -12.95
C LEU A 40 -11.86 -2.85 -13.13
N ASN A 41 -11.60 -3.83 -12.26
CA ASN A 41 -10.46 -4.72 -12.39
C ASN A 41 -10.49 -5.45 -13.74
N SER A 42 -11.67 -5.91 -14.21
CA SER A 42 -11.79 -6.59 -15.50
C SER A 42 -11.50 -5.68 -16.69
N GLN A 43 -11.99 -4.44 -16.68
CA GLN A 43 -11.76 -3.50 -17.79
C GLN A 43 -10.30 -3.02 -17.87
N ILE A 44 -9.62 -2.89 -16.73
CA ILE A 44 -8.20 -2.49 -16.68
C ILE A 44 -7.30 -3.67 -17.10
N LEU A 45 -7.69 -4.91 -16.78
CA LEU A 45 -6.99 -6.13 -17.21
C LEU A 45 -7.02 -6.34 -18.74
N ASP A 46 -8.07 -5.91 -19.43
CA ASP A 46 -8.14 -6.01 -20.91
C ASP A 46 -7.12 -5.10 -21.63
N ILE A 47 -6.63 -4.05 -20.96
CA ILE A 47 -5.68 -3.06 -21.55
C ILE A 47 -4.23 -3.43 -21.24
N PHE A 48 -3.97 -4.17 -20.16
CA PHE A 48 -2.64 -4.42 -19.63
C PHE A 48 -2.43 -5.90 -19.32
N ASP A 49 -1.34 -6.49 -19.84
CA ASP A 49 -1.03 -7.94 -19.75
C ASP A 49 -1.13 -8.50 -18.32
N MET A 50 -0.75 -7.72 -17.30
CA MET A 50 -0.88 -8.09 -15.90
C MET A 50 -1.09 -6.87 -15.03
N VAL A 51 -2.18 -6.88 -14.25
CA VAL A 51 -2.56 -5.82 -13.33
C VAL A 51 -2.78 -6.41 -11.95
N ASP A 52 -1.96 -5.99 -10.99
CA ASP A 52 -2.20 -6.23 -9.57
C ASP A 52 -2.77 -4.96 -8.94
N LEU A 53 -4.02 -5.03 -8.47
CA LEU A 53 -4.71 -3.93 -7.82
C LEU A 53 -4.96 -4.32 -6.36
N SER A 54 -4.50 -3.46 -5.45
CA SER A 54 -4.77 -3.58 -4.02
C SER A 54 -5.34 -2.28 -3.47
N CYS A 55 -6.33 -2.42 -2.58
CA CYS A 55 -6.87 -1.32 -1.80
C CYS A 55 -6.81 -1.63 -0.32
N CYS A 56 -6.68 -0.58 0.49
CA CYS A 56 -6.71 -0.68 1.94
C CYS A 56 -7.24 0.63 2.56
N LYS A 57 -7.77 0.53 3.78
CA LYS A 57 -8.22 1.68 4.56
C LYS A 57 -7.19 2.01 5.65
N GLY A 58 -6.93 3.30 5.85
CA GLY A 58 -5.97 3.81 6.82
C GLY A 58 -4.84 4.59 6.14
N ASP A 59 -4.24 5.51 6.89
CA ASP A 59 -3.27 6.44 6.33
C ASP A 59 -2.03 5.73 5.82
N MET A 60 -1.66 6.00 4.57
CA MET A 60 -0.47 5.46 3.92
C MET A 60 -0.38 3.91 3.94
N CYS A 61 -1.49 3.19 4.07
CA CYS A 61 -1.49 1.73 4.15
C CYS A 61 -1.00 1.05 2.85
N ASN A 62 -1.02 1.77 1.72
CA ASN A 62 -0.46 1.34 0.42
C ASN A 62 1.05 1.61 0.30
N ASN A 63 1.73 1.98 1.39
CA ASN A 63 3.18 2.12 1.39
C ASN A 63 3.88 0.76 1.33
N ALA A 64 5.09 0.71 0.77
CA ALA A 64 5.91 -0.49 0.90
C ALA A 64 6.39 -0.55 2.36
N LEU A 65 5.92 -1.54 3.13
CA LEU A 65 6.35 -1.73 4.51
C LEU A 65 7.87 -1.87 4.54
N ARG A 66 8.58 -0.86 5.07
CA ARG A 66 10.02 -0.99 5.36
C ARG A 66 10.13 -1.77 6.67
N ILE A 67 10.21 -3.09 6.55
CA ILE A 67 10.32 -4.07 7.66
C ILE A 67 11.38 -3.64 8.71
N GLY A 68 12.42 -2.90 8.31
CA GLY A 68 13.44 -2.38 9.23
C GLY A 68 12.97 -1.37 10.29
N GLN A 69 11.86 -0.65 10.10
CA GLN A 69 11.39 0.32 11.10
C GLN A 69 10.62 -0.34 12.26
N SER A 70 9.85 -1.38 11.99
CA SER A 70 9.06 -2.08 13.02
C SER A 70 9.94 -2.97 13.92
N ILE A 71 10.98 -3.58 13.35
CA ILE A 71 11.93 -4.43 14.09
C ILE A 71 12.71 -3.62 15.15
N LEU A 72 13.09 -2.37 14.84
CA LEU A 72 13.83 -1.53 15.76
C LEU A 72 13.02 -1.24 17.03
N PHE A 73 11.73 -0.92 16.90
CA PHE A 73 10.82 -0.72 18.04
C PHE A 73 10.54 -2.02 18.81
N LEU A 74 10.41 -3.17 18.11
CA LEU A 74 10.17 -4.46 18.76
C LEU A 74 11.37 -4.97 19.58
N LEU A 75 12.60 -4.66 19.16
CA LEU A 75 13.83 -5.10 19.85
C LEU A 75 14.26 -4.16 21.00
N LEU A 76 13.85 -2.88 20.97
CA LEU A 76 14.21 -1.91 22.01
C LEU A 76 13.59 -2.23 23.37
N VAL A 77 12.33 -2.72 23.40
CA VAL A 77 11.60 -3.03 24.64
C VAL A 77 12.25 -4.20 25.43
N PRO A 78 12.53 -5.38 24.85
CA PRO A 78 13.18 -6.46 25.58
C PRO A 78 14.62 -6.14 25.98
N LEU A 79 15.36 -5.38 25.17
CA LEU A 79 16.74 -4.99 25.46
C LEU A 79 16.82 -4.00 26.64
N ALA A 80 15.91 -3.02 26.69
CA ALA A 80 15.82 -2.09 27.82
C ALA A 80 15.49 -2.82 29.12
N SER A 81 14.54 -3.77 29.09
CA SER A 81 14.23 -4.61 30.26
C SER A 81 15.44 -5.41 30.73
N PHE A 82 16.21 -6.02 29.82
CA PHE A 82 17.41 -6.75 30.20
C PHE A 82 18.46 -5.86 30.89
N ILE A 83 18.65 -4.63 30.42
CA ILE A 83 19.61 -3.68 31.01
C ILE A 83 19.12 -3.11 32.35
N LEU A 84 17.81 -2.91 32.52
CA LEU A 84 17.21 -2.34 33.74
C LEU A 84 17.02 -3.37 34.87
N PHE A 85 16.86 -4.65 34.52
CA PHE A 85 16.55 -5.73 35.47
C PHE A 85 17.70 -6.73 35.67
N ASN A 86 18.90 -6.43 35.19
CA ASN A 86 20.14 -7.15 35.43
C ASN A 86 21.23 -6.19 35.90
#